data_AF-A0A957YMI9-F1
#
_entry.id   AF-A0A957YMI9-F1
#
_cell.length_a   1.000
_cell.length_b   1.000
_cell.length_c   1.000
_cell.angle_alpha   90.00
_cell.angle_beta   90.00
_cell.angle_gamma   90.00
#
_symmetry.space_group_name_H-M   'P 1'
#
loop_
_entity.id
_entity.type
_entity.pdbx_description
1 polymer ?
#
loop_
_entity_poly.entity_id
_entity_poly.type
_entity_poly.pdbx_seq_one_letter_code
_entity_poly.pdbx_strand_id
1 'polypeptide(L)' 'RWQGDLHEADEHLVALRTRRSVYAALEAWIRARHHYELPEIIALPIAAGLEPYLDWIVDATRS' A
#
# COMPACT_ATOMS: atom_id res chain seq x y z
N ARG A 1 -5.50 0.39 20.87
CA ARG A 1 -6.62 -0.08 21.73
C ARG A 1 -7.86 -0.12 20.87
N TRP A 2 -8.59 -1.22 20.89
CA TRP A 2 -9.87 -1.38 20.18
C TRP A 2 -10.95 -1.58 21.22
N GLN A 3 -12.06 -0.84 21.11
CA GLN A 3 -13.17 -0.85 22.07
C GLN A 3 -12.78 -0.69 23.56
N GLY A 4 -11.66 -0.01 23.84
CA GLY A 4 -11.15 0.22 25.20
C GLY A 4 -10.05 -0.73 25.65
N ASP A 5 -9.90 -1.87 24.98
CA ASP A 5 -8.96 -2.93 25.35
C ASP A 5 -7.67 -2.90 24.51
N LEU A 6 -6.62 -3.51 25.06
CA LEU A 6 -5.40 -3.80 24.31
C LEU A 6 -5.66 -5.02 23.42
N HIS A 7 -5.42 -4.87 22.13
CA HIS A 7 -5.52 -5.95 21.16
C HIS A 7 -4.15 -6.12 20.51
N GLU A 8 -3.71 -7.36 20.42
CA GLU A 8 -2.49 -7.78 19.75
C GLU A 8 -2.87 -8.86 18.74
N ALA A 9 -2.28 -8.80 17.55
CA ALA A 9 -2.48 -9.76 16.48
C ALA A 9 -1.17 -9.93 15.71
N ASP A 10 -0.92 -11.15 15.24
CA ASP A 10 0.18 -11.42 14.31
C ASP A 10 -0.22 -10.92 12.91
N GLU A 11 0.53 -9.97 12.38
CA GLU A 11 0.26 -9.38 11.07
C GLU A 11 1.50 -9.38 10.18
N HIS A 12 1.28 -9.37 8.88
CA HIS A 12 2.35 -9.29 7.89
C HIS A 12 2.42 -7.89 7.31
N LEU A 13 3.60 -7.27 7.38
CA LEU A 13 3.86 -5.99 6.70
C LEU A 13 4.13 -6.24 5.20
N VAL A 14 3.33 -5.60 4.35
CA VAL A 14 3.50 -5.65 2.89
C VAL A 14 3.89 -4.27 2.37
N ALA A 15 5.04 -4.16 1.70
CA ALA A 15 5.50 -2.94 1.09
C ALA A 15 5.34 -2.98 -0.45
N LEU A 16 4.39 -2.22 -0.97
CA LEU A 16 4.13 -2.12 -2.41
C LEU A 16 4.76 -0.85 -2.98
N ARG A 17 5.23 -0.94 -4.22
CA ARG A 17 5.75 0.20 -5.00
C ARG A 17 4.83 0.42 -6.19
N THR A 18 4.34 1.63 -6.35
CA THR A 18 3.49 2.02 -7.47
C THR A 18 3.63 3.51 -7.71
N ARG A 19 3.05 4.00 -8.81
CA ARG A 19 2.94 5.44 -9.08
C ARG A 19 1.70 6.04 -8.43
N ARG A 20 1.78 7.34 -8.13
CA ARG A 20 0.70 8.12 -7.51
C ARG A 20 -0.63 8.00 -8.25
N SER A 21 -0.63 8.00 -9.58
CA SER A 21 -1.86 7.91 -10.38
C SER A 21 -2.60 6.57 -10.22
N VAL A 22 -1.93 5.50 -9.79
CA VAL A 22 -2.51 4.15 -9.65
C VAL A 22 -3.03 3.91 -8.23
N TYR A 23 -2.66 4.76 -7.26
CA TYR A 23 -2.97 4.55 -5.85
C TYR A 23 -4.46 4.33 -5.58
N ALA A 24 -5.35 5.17 -6.11
CA ALA A 24 -6.79 5.05 -5.86
C ALA A 24 -7.37 3.71 -6.34
N ALA A 25 -6.92 3.22 -7.50
CA ALA A 25 -7.34 1.92 -8.03
C ALA A 25 -6.78 0.76 -7.19
N LEU A 26 -5.53 0.87 -6.75
CA LEU A 26 -4.89 -0.13 -5.88
C LEU A 26 -5.57 -0.20 -4.51
N GLU A 27 -5.84 0.95 -3.88
CA GLU A 27 -6.54 1.02 -2.59
C GLU A 27 -7.91 0.36 -2.69
N ALA A 28 -8.71 0.69 -3.71
CA ALA A 28 -10.01 0.08 -3.94
C ALA A 28 -9.89 -1.44 -4.15
N TRP A 29 -8.88 -1.89 -4.90
CA TRP A 29 -8.63 -3.30 -5.14
C TRP A 29 -8.26 -4.07 -3.86
N ILE A 30 -7.42 -3.48 -3.00
CA ILE A 30 -7.03 -4.04 -1.69
C ILE A 30 -8.25 -4.10 -0.79
N ARG A 31 -8.99 -3.00 -0.61
CA ARG A 31 -10.18 -2.94 0.25
C ARG A 31 -11.25 -3.97 -0.14
N ALA A 32 -11.41 -4.24 -1.43
CA ALA A 32 -12.37 -5.23 -1.91
C ALA A 32 -11.98 -6.70 -1.61
N ARG A 33 -10.73 -6.96 -1.22
CA ARG A 33 -10.17 -8.32 -1.01
C ARG A 33 -9.61 -8.56 0.37
N HIS A 34 -9.30 -7.49 1.10
CA HIS A 34 -8.78 -7.58 2.45
C HIS A 34 -9.88 -8.09 3.39
N HIS A 35 -9.53 -8.99 4.30
CA HIS A 35 -10.48 -9.62 5.22
C HIS A 35 -10.96 -8.67 6.33
N TYR A 36 -10.11 -7.72 6.73
CA TYR A 36 -10.52 -6.66 7.64
C TYR A 36 -11.44 -5.64 6.97
N GLU A 37 -12.47 -5.21 7.71
CA GLU A 37 -13.37 -4.12 7.32
C GLU A 37 -12.62 -2.78 7.17
N LEU A 38 -11.61 -2.54 8.01
CA LEU A 38 -10.79 -1.34 8.01
C LEU A 38 -9.29 -1.71 8.02
N PRO A 39 -8.70 -2.05 6.86
CA PRO A 39 -7.28 -2.37 6.77
C PRO A 39 -6.40 -1.12 6.88
N GLU A 40 -5.18 -1.27 7.39
CA GLU A 40 -4.16 -0.22 7.34
C GLU A 40 -3.59 -0.11 5.91
N ILE A 41 -3.85 1.02 5.26
CA ILE A 41 -3.31 1.33 3.92
C ILE A 41 -2.75 2.75 3.94
N ILE A 42 -1.42 2.87 3.95
CA ILE A 42 -0.72 4.16 4.02
C ILE A 42 0.22 4.29 2.82
N ALA A 43 0.23 5.46 2.18
CA ALA A 43 1.15 5.78 1.10
C ALA A 43 2.21 6.80 1.55
N LEU A 44 3.48 6.47 1.33
CA LEU A 44 4.62 7.35 1.60
C LEU A 44 5.27 7.78 0.27
N PRO A 45 5.61 9.07 0.10
CA PRO A 45 6.28 9.52 -1.12
C PRO A 45 7.73 9.03 -1.17
N ILE A 46 8.16 8.52 -2.33
CA ILE A 46 9.58 8.28 -2.62
C ILE A 46 10.19 9.60 -3.09
N ALA A 47 11.08 10.19 -2.28
CA ALA A 47 11.70 11.49 -2.58
C ALA A 47 12.91 11.38 -3.53
N ALA A 48 13.62 10.25 -3.49
CA ALA A 48 14.76 9.95 -4.35
C ALA A 48 14.97 8.43 -4.45
N GLY A 49 15.66 7.97 -5.49
CA GLY A 49 15.99 6.57 -5.71
C GLY A 49 16.92 6.40 -6.90
N LEU A 50 17.37 5.17 -7.14
CA LEU A 50 18.14 4.83 -8.34
C LEU A 50 17.24 4.99 -9.58
N GLU A 51 17.60 5.90 -10.48
CA GLU A 51 16.76 6.30 -11.63
C GLU A 51 16.29 5.11 -12.48
N PRO A 52 17.16 4.17 -12.92
CA PRO A 52 16.70 2.97 -13.63
C PRO A 52 15.66 2.12 -12.89
N TYR A 53 15.69 2.12 -11.55
CA TYR A 53 14.72 1.36 -10.76
C TYR A 53 13.38 2.10 -10.65
N LEU A 54 13.40 3.43 -10.58
CA LEU A 54 12.19 4.25 -10.60
C LEU A 54 11.51 4.16 -11.97
N ASP A 55 12.28 4.20 -13.06
CA ASP A 55 11.77 4.01 -14.42
C ASP A 55 11.12 2.63 -14.56
N TRP A 56 11.78 1.58 -14.07
CA TRP A 56 11.21 0.24 -14.06
C TRP A 56 9.87 0.15 -13.30
N ILE A 57 9.71 0.85 -12.18
CA ILE A 57 8.40 0.91 -11.47
C ILE A 57 7.33 1.57 -12.37
N VAL A 58 7.68 2.65 -13.05
CA VAL A 58 6.75 3.38 -13.94
C VAL A 58 6.34 2.51 -15.12
N ASP A 59 7.27 1.77 -15.72
CA ASP A 59 7.03 0.88 -16.86
C ASP A 59 6.27 -0.39 -16.47
N ALA A 60 6.57 -0.95 -15.30
CA ALA A 60 5.94 -2.18 -14.80
C ALA A 60 4.52 -1.97 -14.27
N THR A 61 4.11 -0.71 -14.04
CA THR A 61 2.75 -0.39 -13.60
C THR A 61 1.93 0.07 -14.79
N ARG A 62 0.63 -0.30 -14.85
CA ARG A 62 -0.33 0.13 -15.90
C ARG A 62 -1.20 1.28 -15.41
N SER A 63 -1.57 2.18 -16.32
CA SER A 63 -2.38 3.37 -16.03
C SER A 63 -3.83 3.04 -16.30
#